data_AF-A0A2B7ZUZ6-F1
#
_entry.id   AF-A0A2B7ZUZ6-F1
#
_cell.length_a   1.000
_cell.length_b   1.000
_cell.length_c   1.000
_cell.angle_alpha   90.00
_cell.angle_beta   90.00
_cell.angle_gamma   90.00
#
_symmetry.space_group_name_H-M   'P 1'
#
loop_
_entity.id
_entity.type
_entity.pdbx_description
1 polymer ?
#
loop_
_entity_poly.entity_id
_entity_poly.type
_entity_poly.pdbx_seq_one_letter_code
_entity_poly.pdbx_strand_id
1 'polypeptide(L)' 'KSVNFTASNRHGKTVFTYLSEGEKSIFIDWNGTDENGKELPAGTYYYICEVVFDVVDPSKQKNTLKGWVQLIR' A
#
# COMPACT_ATOMS: atom_id res chain seq x y z
N LYS A 1 -10.26 -7.03 10.40
CA LYS A 1 -9.92 -6.50 9.06
C LYS A 1 -8.59 -5.75 9.13
N SER A 2 -7.72 -5.89 8.13
CA SER A 2 -6.43 -5.18 8.09
C SER A 2 -5.88 -5.06 6.67
N VAL A 3 -4.90 -4.15 6.51
CA VAL A 3 -4.18 -3.83 5.28
C VAL A 3 -2.69 -3.72 5.62
N ASN A 4 -1.87 -4.43 4.85
CA ASN A 4 -0.40 -4.29 4.83
C ASN A 4 0.02 -3.90 3.41
N PHE A 5 0.47 -2.67 3.22
CA PHE A 5 0.76 -2.06 1.94
C PHE A 5 2.24 -1.70 1.83
N THR A 6 2.81 -1.94 0.65
CA THR A 6 4.17 -1.55 0.28
C THR A 6 4.16 -0.96 -1.13
N ALA A 7 4.80 0.20 -1.29
CA ALA A 7 5.09 0.80 -2.59
C ALA A 7 6.59 0.77 -2.87
N SER A 8 6.96 0.46 -4.12
CA SER A 8 8.34 0.36 -4.58
C SER A 8 8.55 1.14 -5.89
N ASN A 9 9.73 1.71 -6.06
CA ASN A 9 10.12 2.39 -7.29
C ASN A 9 10.54 1.39 -8.39
N ARG A 10 10.88 1.90 -9.58
CA ARG A 10 11.30 1.09 -10.74
C ARG A 10 12.53 0.18 -10.50
N HIS A 11 13.33 0.46 -9.48
CA HIS A 11 14.50 -0.36 -9.11
C HIS A 11 14.16 -1.41 -8.03
N GLY A 12 12.87 -1.57 -7.69
CA GLY A 12 12.41 -2.49 -6.64
C GLY A 12 12.63 -1.97 -5.22
N LYS A 13 13.19 -0.76 -5.03
CA LYS A 13 13.39 -0.18 -3.70
C LYS A 13 12.05 0.26 -3.11
N THR A 14 11.73 -0.23 -1.91
CA THR A 14 10.60 0.26 -1.12
C THR A 14 10.75 1.75 -0.83
N VAL A 15 9.70 2.50 -1.11
CA VAL A 15 9.62 3.94 -0.86
C VAL A 15 8.62 4.30 0.23
N PHE A 16 7.64 3.44 0.48
CA PHE A 16 6.60 3.67 1.47
C PHE A 16 5.99 2.35 1.93
N THR A 17 5.69 2.26 3.22
CA THR A 17 4.95 1.16 3.83
C THR A 17 3.79 1.68 4.67
N TYR A 18 2.73 0.89 4.76
CA TYR A 18 1.58 1.20 5.59
C TYR A 18 0.97 -0.06 6.18
N LEU A 19 0.69 -0.02 7.48
CA LEU A 19 0.08 -1.12 8.22
C LEU A 19 -1.08 -0.58 9.05
N SER A 20 -2.28 -1.11 8.81
CA SER A 20 -3.48 -0.75 9.57
C SER A 20 -3.52 -1.53 10.90
N GLU A 21 -2.72 -1.09 11.86
CA GLU A 21 -2.68 -1.62 13.22
C GLU A 21 -3.12 -0.57 14.26
N GLY A 22 -3.68 -1.04 15.37
CA GLY A 22 -4.15 -0.18 16.45
C GLY A 22 -5.28 0.75 16.02
N GLU A 23 -5.07 2.06 16.18
CA GLU A 23 -6.05 3.11 15.83
C GLU A 23 -6.02 3.49 14.34
N LYS A 24 -5.11 2.92 13.54
CA LYS A 24 -4.99 3.24 12.10
C LYS A 24 -6.13 2.64 11.29
N SER A 25 -6.65 3.43 10.36
CA SER A 25 -7.70 3.03 9.42
C SER A 25 -7.21 1.97 8.40
N ILE A 26 -8.12 1.39 7.62
CA ILE A 26 -7.77 0.56 6.45
C ILE A 26 -7.41 1.40 5.22
N PHE A 27 -7.62 2.71 5.27
CA PHE A 27 -7.24 3.62 4.19
C PHE A 27 -5.72 3.87 4.23
N ILE A 28 -5.05 3.58 3.12
CA ILE A 28 -3.59 3.73 2.99
C ILE A 28 -3.19 5.21 2.94
N ASP A 29 -4.05 6.06 2.36
CA ASP A 29 -3.88 7.52 2.23
C ASP A 29 -2.49 7.98 1.77
N TRP A 30 -1.85 7.17 0.91
CA TRP A 30 -0.54 7.50 0.37
C TRP A 30 -0.64 8.64 -0.62
N ASN A 31 0.03 9.75 -0.30
CA ASN A 31 0.01 10.99 -1.08
C ASN A 31 1.22 11.14 -2.03
N GLY A 32 1.99 10.08 -2.24
CA GLY A 32 3.20 10.11 -3.09
C GLY A 32 4.43 10.71 -2.41
N THR A 33 4.53 10.57 -1.09
CA THR A 33 5.73 10.87 -0.30
C THR A 33 6.41 9.60 0.19
N ASP A 34 7.70 9.66 0.54
CA ASP A 34 8.35 8.57 1.24
C ASP A 34 7.98 8.55 2.74
N GLU A 35 8.52 7.59 3.49
CA GLU A 35 8.25 7.44 4.93
C GLU A 35 8.66 8.66 5.78
N ASN A 36 9.50 9.56 5.25
CA ASN A 36 9.91 10.79 5.91
C ASN A 36 9.09 12.01 5.46
N GLY A 37 8.04 11.81 4.66
CA GLY A 37 7.22 12.88 4.09
C GLY A 37 7.89 13.63 2.93
N LYS A 38 9.00 13.10 2.38
CA LYS A 38 9.64 13.72 1.21
C LYS A 38 8.89 13.34 -0.06
N GLU A 39 8.59 14.34 -0.89
CA GLU A 39 7.95 14.08 -2.18
C GLU A 39 8.77 13.15 -3.07
N LEU A 40 8.07 12.18 -3.66
CA LEU A 40 8.65 11.29 -4.64
C LEU A 40 8.54 11.90 -6.06
N PRO A 41 9.51 11.59 -6.94
CA PRO A 41 9.44 12.01 -8.34
C PRO A 41 8.19 11.47 -9.05
N ALA A 42 7.71 12.24 -10.04
CA ALA A 42 6.71 11.75 -10.98
C ALA A 42 7.19 10.46 -11.66
N GLY A 43 6.30 9.49 -11.83
CA GLY A 43 6.63 8.20 -12.38
C GLY A 43 5.73 7.08 -11.89
N THR A 44 6.01 5.88 -12.36
CA THR A 44 5.26 4.67 -12.02
C THR A 44 5.91 3.96 -10.83
N TYR A 45 5.08 3.61 -9.86
CA TYR A 45 5.43 2.85 -8.68
C TYR A 45 4.62 1.56 -8.67
N TYR A 46 5.27 0.48 -8.25
CA TYR A 46 4.61 -0.80 -8.04
C TYR A 46 4.11 -0.86 -6.61
N TYR A 47 2.93 -1.44 -6.39
CA TYR A 47 2.44 -1.71 -5.04
C TYR A 47 2.07 -3.18 -4.85
N ILE A 48 2.23 -3.64 -3.62
CA ILE A 48 1.64 -4.88 -3.08
C ILE A 48 0.84 -4.50 -1.84
N CYS A 49 -0.35 -5.07 -1.72
CA CYS A 49 -1.26 -4.85 -0.62
C CYS A 49 -1.87 -6.18 -0.18
N GLU A 50 -1.54 -6.64 1.02
CA GLU A 50 -2.15 -7.79 1.65
C GLU A 50 -3.35 -7.32 2.47
N VAL A 51 -4.53 -7.83 2.15
CA VAL A 51 -5.79 -7.43 2.75
C VAL A 51 -6.40 -8.60 3.51
N VAL A 52 -6.81 -8.34 4.74
CA VAL A 52 -7.61 -9.24 5.55
C VAL A 52 -9.03 -8.68 5.64
N PHE A 53 -9.97 -9.32 4.95
CA PHE A 53 -11.38 -8.95 4.95
C PHE A 53 -12.10 -9.45 6.22
N ASP A 54 -13.23 -8.82 6.50
CA ASP A 54 -14.20 -9.30 7.48
C ASP A 54 -15.33 -9.98 6.72
N VAL A 55 -15.25 -11.31 6.58
CA VAL A 55 -16.15 -12.13 5.78
C VAL A 55 -16.49 -13.42 6.51
N VAL A 56 -17.67 -13.99 6.23
CA VAL A 56 -18.17 -15.20 6.89
C VAL A 56 -17.36 -16.44 6.50
N ASP A 57 -16.88 -16.52 5.25
CA ASP A 57 -16.11 -17.64 4.73
C ASP A 57 -14.60 -17.41 4.97
N PRO A 58 -13.94 -18.18 5.86
CA PRO A 58 -12.53 -18.00 6.17
C PRO A 58 -11.61 -18.16 4.97
N SER A 59 -12.01 -18.92 3.94
CA SER A 59 -11.20 -19.12 2.74
C SER A 59 -11.05 -17.83 1.91
N LYS A 60 -11.96 -16.87 2.07
CA LYS A 60 -11.97 -15.58 1.37
C LYS A 60 -11.40 -14.44 2.20
N GLN A 61 -10.91 -14.75 3.40
CA GLN A 61 -10.49 -13.74 4.36
C GLN A 61 -9.22 -13.01 3.92
N LYS A 62 -8.33 -13.66 3.16
CA LYS A 62 -7.05 -13.08 2.74
C LYS A 62 -6.99 -12.91 1.23
N ASN A 63 -6.49 -11.75 0.79
CA ASN A 63 -6.19 -11.51 -0.61
C ASN A 63 -4.94 -10.63 -0.77
N THR A 64 -4.25 -10.77 -1.88
CA THR A 64 -3.11 -9.92 -2.25
C THR A 64 -3.48 -9.14 -3.50
N LEU A 65 -3.62 -7.83 -3.33
CA LEU A 65 -3.80 -6.88 -4.42
C LEU A 65 -2.43 -6.34 -4.83
N LYS A 66 -2.19 -6.22 -6.12
CA LYS A 66 -0.94 -5.68 -6.65
C LYS A 66 -1.20 -4.95 -7.95
N GLY A 67 -0.35 -3.99 -8.26
CA GLY A 67 -0.51 -3.20 -9.47
C GLY A 67 0.48 -2.06 -9.55
N TRP A 68 0.19 -1.16 -10.48
CA TRP A 68 0.98 0.02 -10.75
C TRP A 68 0.16 1.26 -10.44
N VAL A 69 0.81 2.25 -9.86
CA VAL A 69 0.25 3.58 -9.63
C VAL A 69 1.20 4.61 -10.23
N GLN A 70 0.65 5.59 -10.94
CA GLN A 70 1.42 6.64 -11.57
C GLN A 70 1.23 7.95 -10.82
N LEU A 71 2.32 8.52 -10.34
CA LEU A 71 2.34 9.88 -9.80
C LEU A 71 2.50 10.86 -10.96
N ILE A 72 1.50 11.71 -11.15
CA ILE A 72 1.47 12.80 -12.15
C ILE A 72 1.65 14.13 -11.41
N ARG A 73 2.31 15.10 -12.06
CA ARG A 73 2.58 16.45 -11.54
C ARG A 73 2.13 17.48 -12.57
#